data_AF-A0A0Q6VJY0-F1
#
_entry.id   AF-A0A0Q6VJY0-F1
#
_cell.length_a   1.000
_cell.length_b   1.000
_cell.length_c   1.000
_cell.angle_alpha   90.00
_cell.angle_beta   90.00
_cell.angle_gamma   90.00
#
_symmetry.space_group_name_H-M   'P 1'
#
loop_
_entity.id
_entity.type
_entity.pdbx_description
1 polymer ?
#
loop_
_entity_poly.entity_id
_entity_poly.type
_entity_poly.pdbx_seq_one_letter_code
_entity_poly.pdbx_strand_id
1 'polypeptide(L)'
;MSGSSRPWTRRWQFWLACVVAATFGINAVSNATTPKDDAKVSAAGKPTPARTTGSAAPSEEPTAETVALLFVVDQKDGDSWVASDGTEYRLGLVNTPERNEPCASEAAAFTRTFLDGGFTVDAYSTDTYGRTVAEVFDETGKSLNVALAKSGLGDGRYLEQFRSENPDLGRRLDRALASAAKPGCRKAAAPVPLVSKPKPKPKAKPAKACMAGYSPCLPIVADLNCPDIGHPVQVTGSDPYRLDRDHDGTGCD
;
A
#
# COMPACT_ATOMS: atom_id res chain seq x y z
N MET A 1 -6.85 34.21 -23.77
CA MET A 1 -6.09 32.95 -23.84
C MET A 1 -5.51 32.68 -22.46
N SER A 2 -5.85 31.49 -21.94
CA SER A 2 -5.28 30.69 -20.83
C SER A 2 -4.71 31.43 -19.61
N GLY A 3 -5.19 31.23 -18.38
CA GLY A 3 -5.79 30.03 -17.79
C GLY A 3 -4.79 29.41 -16.82
N SER A 4 -4.70 29.98 -15.61
CA SER A 4 -3.88 29.51 -14.48
C SER A 4 -4.76 28.66 -13.56
N SER A 5 -4.54 27.36 -13.49
CA SER A 5 -5.17 26.48 -12.49
C SER A 5 -4.20 26.19 -11.35
N ARG A 6 -4.54 26.68 -10.16
CA ARG A 6 -3.94 26.28 -8.87
C ARG A 6 -4.78 25.17 -8.23
N PRO A 7 -4.18 24.25 -7.47
CA PRO A 7 -4.86 23.05 -6.98
C PRO A 7 -5.84 23.31 -5.83
N TRP A 8 -6.82 22.41 -5.77
CA TRP A 8 -8.05 22.42 -5.00
C TRP A 8 -7.81 22.03 -3.53
N THR A 9 -7.97 22.97 -2.60
CA THR A 9 -8.14 22.68 -1.16
C THR A 9 -9.62 22.49 -0.85
N ARG A 10 -10.04 21.29 -0.45
CA ARG A 10 -11.40 21.03 0.08
C ARG A 10 -11.46 21.40 1.57
N ARG A 11 -12.18 22.48 1.89
CA ARG A 11 -12.62 22.84 3.25
C ARG A 11 -14.00 22.22 3.47
N TRP A 12 -14.12 21.31 4.44
CA TRP A 12 -15.42 20.85 4.95
C TRP A 12 -16.01 21.90 5.90
N GLN A 13 -17.22 22.38 5.60
CA GLN A 13 -18.00 23.23 6.50
C GLN A 13 -18.95 22.35 7.32
N PHE A 14 -18.77 22.37 8.63
CA PHE A 14 -19.72 21.83 9.62
C PHE A 14 -20.89 22.80 9.77
N TRP A 15 -22.13 22.31 9.66
CA TRP A 15 -23.32 23.04 10.09
C TRP A 15 -23.72 22.58 11.49
N LEU A 16 -23.65 23.52 12.44
CA LEU A 16 -24.30 23.47 13.75
C LEU A 16 -25.81 23.71 13.57
N ALA A 17 -26.64 22.91 14.22
CA ALA A 17 -28.01 23.27 14.55
C ALA A 17 -28.31 22.87 16.00
N CYS A 18 -28.28 23.86 16.89
CA CYS A 18 -28.82 23.76 18.25
C CYS A 18 -30.32 24.07 18.21
N VAL A 19 -31.16 23.17 18.72
CA VAL A 19 -32.49 23.51 19.23
C VAL A 19 -32.61 22.92 20.63
N VAL A 20 -32.69 23.80 21.62
CA VAL A 20 -33.03 23.51 23.01
C VAL A 20 -34.43 24.04 23.25
N ALA A 21 -35.32 23.20 23.75
CA ALA A 21 -36.48 23.61 24.54
C ALA A 21 -36.82 22.51 25.56
N ALA A 22 -36.68 22.85 26.84
CA ALA A 22 -37.12 22.08 28.00
C ALA A 22 -38.64 22.33 28.24
N THR A 23 -39.45 21.41 28.76
CA THR A 23 -39.60 21.08 30.18
C THR A 23 -40.82 20.14 30.40
N PHE A 24 -40.87 19.53 31.60
CA PHE A 24 -42.00 18.87 32.32
C PHE A 24 -42.33 17.38 32.06
N GLY A 25 -41.79 16.50 32.90
CA GLY A 25 -42.45 16.08 34.16
C GLY A 25 -43.68 15.14 34.14
N ILE A 26 -43.44 13.90 34.60
CA ILE A 26 -44.27 12.97 35.42
C ILE A 26 -45.61 12.41 34.86
N ASN A 27 -45.68 11.10 34.57
CA ASN A 27 -46.37 10.06 35.38
C ASN A 27 -46.79 8.80 34.59
N ALA A 28 -46.79 7.69 35.35
CA ALA A 28 -47.66 6.50 35.26
C ALA A 28 -47.36 5.37 34.25
N VAL A 29 -46.89 4.28 34.87
CA VAL A 29 -47.12 2.85 34.58
C VAL A 29 -48.48 2.55 33.91
N SER A 30 -48.49 1.71 32.86
CA SER A 30 -49.34 0.51 32.77
C SER A 30 -49.03 -0.38 31.56
N ASN A 31 -48.85 -1.67 31.89
CA ASN A 31 -49.02 -2.93 31.17
C ASN A 31 -49.33 -3.00 29.66
N ALA A 32 -48.57 -3.92 29.03
CA ALA A 32 -49.00 -5.04 28.19
C ALA A 32 -50.21 -4.88 27.25
N THR A 33 -50.01 -5.17 25.96
CA THR A 33 -50.65 -6.28 25.20
C THR A 33 -50.44 -6.04 23.69
N THR A 34 -49.74 -6.94 23.01
CA THR A 34 -49.87 -7.24 21.56
C THR A 34 -50.98 -8.28 21.36
N PRO A 35 -51.47 -8.62 20.15
CA PRO A 35 -51.43 -7.97 18.82
C PRO A 35 -52.83 -8.00 18.13
N LYS A 36 -52.90 -7.61 16.83
CA LYS A 36 -53.40 -8.44 15.70
C LYS A 36 -54.41 -7.78 14.73
N ASP A 37 -53.93 -7.64 13.49
CA ASP A 37 -54.50 -7.85 12.14
C ASP A 37 -55.86 -7.27 11.65
N ASP A 38 -55.83 -6.98 10.34
CA ASP A 38 -56.86 -7.09 9.29
C ASP A 38 -57.58 -5.83 8.73
N ALA A 39 -57.07 -5.42 7.55
CA ALA A 39 -57.72 -5.31 6.24
C ALA A 39 -58.96 -4.40 5.97
N LYS A 40 -58.87 -3.59 4.88
CA LYS A 40 -59.66 -3.72 3.62
C LYS A 40 -60.18 -2.40 2.96
N VAL A 41 -59.59 -2.07 1.81
CA VAL A 41 -60.15 -1.62 0.48
C VAL A 41 -61.39 -0.71 0.37
N SER A 42 -61.24 0.42 -0.35
CA SER A 42 -62.08 0.92 -1.49
C SER A 42 -61.60 2.34 -1.90
N ALA A 43 -61.12 2.67 -3.11
CA ALA A 43 -61.66 2.63 -4.49
C ALA A 43 -62.23 4.00 -4.99
N ALA A 44 -61.62 4.49 -6.07
CA ALA A 44 -62.13 5.31 -7.19
C ALA A 44 -62.27 6.84 -7.09
N GLY A 45 -61.56 7.54 -8.00
CA GLY A 45 -61.85 8.91 -8.46
C GLY A 45 -60.85 9.40 -9.52
N LYS A 46 -61.28 9.54 -10.79
CA LYS A 46 -60.63 10.31 -11.88
C LYS A 46 -61.73 11.22 -12.48
N PRO A 47 -61.47 12.43 -13.03
CA PRO A 47 -60.61 12.63 -14.21
C PRO A 47 -59.70 13.90 -14.22
N THR A 48 -58.74 13.89 -15.16
CA THR A 48 -57.78 14.90 -15.69
C THR A 48 -58.49 16.19 -16.24
N PRO A 49 -57.84 17.32 -16.66
CA PRO A 49 -56.44 17.49 -17.10
C PRO A 49 -55.72 18.85 -16.81
N ALA A 50 -54.38 18.86 -16.84
CA ALA A 50 -53.60 20.02 -17.31
C ALA A 50 -52.18 19.62 -17.74
N ARG A 51 -51.85 20.00 -18.97
CA ARG A 51 -50.59 19.88 -19.67
C ARG A 51 -49.53 20.79 -19.03
N THR A 52 -48.40 20.23 -18.62
CA THR A 52 -47.13 20.96 -18.58
C THR A 52 -46.09 20.13 -19.31
N THR A 53 -45.73 20.59 -20.51
CA THR A 53 -44.56 20.13 -21.25
C THR A 53 -43.32 20.60 -20.49
N GLY A 54 -42.81 19.74 -19.61
CA GLY A 54 -41.47 19.89 -19.05
C GLY A 54 -40.46 19.56 -20.13
N SER A 55 -39.75 20.59 -20.58
CA SER A 55 -38.57 20.50 -21.43
C SER A 55 -37.58 19.51 -20.81
N ALA A 56 -37.31 18.40 -21.49
CA ALA A 56 -36.26 17.48 -21.10
C ALA A 56 -34.92 18.22 -21.22
N ALA A 57 -34.34 18.61 -20.09
CA ALA A 57 -32.93 18.93 -20.02
C ALA A 57 -32.13 17.66 -20.43
N PRO A 58 -31.03 17.78 -21.17
CA PRO A 58 -30.18 16.64 -21.44
C PRO A 58 -29.70 16.08 -20.11
N SER A 59 -30.04 14.82 -19.83
CA SER A 59 -29.38 14.05 -18.80
C SER A 59 -27.93 13.91 -19.24
N GLU A 60 -27.02 14.68 -18.65
CA GLU A 60 -25.58 14.44 -18.81
C GLU A 60 -25.32 13.03 -18.28
N GLU A 61 -25.11 12.08 -19.19
CA GLU A 61 -24.59 10.76 -18.85
C GLU A 61 -23.26 10.97 -18.12
N PRO A 62 -23.05 10.34 -16.95
CA PRO A 62 -21.79 10.48 -16.23
C PRO A 62 -20.70 9.94 -17.14
N THR A 63 -19.84 10.83 -17.61
CA THR A 63 -18.65 10.47 -18.37
C THR A 63 -17.79 9.63 -17.43
N ALA A 64 -17.69 8.32 -17.70
CA ALA A 64 -16.88 7.43 -16.88
C ALA A 64 -15.42 7.89 -16.95
N GLU A 65 -14.95 8.55 -15.90
CA GLU A 65 -13.54 8.89 -15.75
C GLU A 65 -12.73 7.60 -15.79
N THR A 66 -11.89 7.46 -16.82
CA THR A 66 -11.02 6.31 -16.97
C THR A 66 -9.91 6.46 -15.92
N VAL A 67 -10.03 5.72 -14.80
CA VAL A 67 -9.01 5.75 -13.75
C VAL A 67 -7.75 5.09 -14.32
N ALA A 68 -6.67 5.87 -14.45
CA ALA A 68 -5.40 5.35 -14.93
C ALA A 68 -4.83 4.37 -13.89
N LEU A 69 -4.55 3.13 -14.34
CA LEU A 69 -3.94 2.11 -13.50
C LEU A 69 -2.44 2.35 -13.35
N LEU A 70 -1.94 2.10 -12.14
CA LEU A 70 -0.51 2.05 -11.81
C LEU A 70 0.02 0.63 -11.96
N PHE A 71 1.32 0.50 -12.19
CA PHE A 71 2.02 -0.78 -12.29
C PHE A 71 3.19 -0.84 -11.32
N VAL A 72 3.50 -2.05 -10.85
CA VAL A 72 4.66 -2.29 -9.99
C VAL A 72 5.93 -2.23 -10.83
N VAL A 73 6.87 -1.36 -10.43
CA VAL A 73 8.18 -1.20 -11.09
C VAL A 73 9.28 -1.94 -10.34
N ASP A 74 9.33 -1.77 -9.01
CA ASP A 74 10.32 -2.44 -8.17
C ASP A 74 9.65 -2.92 -6.87
N GLN A 75 9.40 -4.21 -6.80
CA GLN A 75 8.78 -4.83 -5.63
C GLN A 75 9.81 -5.06 -4.54
N LYS A 76 9.59 -4.46 -3.36
CA LYS A 76 10.45 -4.67 -2.20
C LYS A 76 10.07 -5.98 -1.51
N ASP A 77 8.85 -6.10 -1.02
CA ASP A 77 8.33 -7.28 -0.32
C ASP A 77 6.83 -7.49 -0.63
N GLY A 78 6.10 -8.12 0.28
CA GLY A 78 4.67 -8.35 0.12
C GLY A 78 3.81 -7.10 0.31
N ASP A 79 4.32 -6.03 0.92
CA ASP A 79 3.52 -4.86 1.28
C ASP A 79 4.16 -3.50 0.93
N SER A 80 5.29 -3.51 0.23
CA SER A 80 5.94 -2.29 -0.28
C SER A 80 6.59 -2.45 -1.66
N TRP A 81 6.48 -1.40 -2.47
CA TRP A 81 7.01 -1.34 -3.84
C TRP A 81 7.08 0.08 -4.38
N VAL A 82 7.91 0.27 -5.41
CA VAL A 82 7.89 1.48 -6.26
C VAL A 82 6.92 1.23 -7.43
N ALA A 83 6.07 2.21 -7.70
CA ALA A 83 5.07 2.17 -8.77
C ALA A 83 5.48 2.99 -10.00
N SER A 84 4.71 2.88 -11.07
CA SER A 84 4.95 3.55 -12.36
C SER A 84 4.87 5.08 -12.32
N ASP A 85 4.31 5.65 -11.26
CA ASP A 85 4.32 7.10 -10.98
C ASP A 85 5.60 7.56 -10.26
N GLY A 86 6.52 6.63 -9.95
CA GLY A 86 7.75 6.89 -9.19
C GLY A 86 7.55 6.93 -7.68
N THR A 87 6.33 6.72 -7.17
CA THR A 87 6.02 6.71 -5.75
C THR A 87 6.36 5.35 -5.14
N GLU A 88 7.00 5.36 -3.96
CA GLU A 88 7.11 4.16 -3.13
C GLU A 88 5.89 4.07 -2.21
N TYR A 89 5.10 3.01 -2.39
CA TYR A 89 3.91 2.73 -1.61
C TYR A 89 4.19 1.72 -0.50
N ARG A 90 3.54 1.93 0.64
CA ARG A 90 3.46 1.02 1.79
C ARG A 90 1.99 0.68 2.03
N LEU A 91 1.64 -0.60 2.11
CA LEU A 91 0.27 -0.95 2.47
C LEU A 91 -0.06 -0.44 3.87
N GLY A 92 -1.20 0.21 3.98
CA GLY A 92 -1.77 0.60 5.25
C GLY A 92 -2.21 -0.58 6.10
N LEU A 93 -1.94 -0.52 7.40
CA LEU A 93 -2.53 -1.38 8.45
C LEU A 93 -2.26 -2.89 8.36
N VAL A 94 -1.57 -3.37 7.33
CA VAL A 94 -1.20 -4.78 7.14
C VAL A 94 0.32 -4.88 7.00
N ASN A 95 0.93 -5.88 7.65
CA ASN A 95 2.36 -6.14 7.57
C ASN A 95 2.65 -7.55 7.08
N THR A 96 3.41 -7.67 6.00
CA THR A 96 3.92 -8.94 5.48
C THR A 96 5.31 -9.26 6.05
N PRO A 97 5.76 -10.51 6.02
CA PRO A 97 7.11 -10.87 6.41
C PRO A 97 8.17 -10.18 5.55
N GLU A 98 9.25 -9.76 6.19
CA GLU A 98 10.43 -9.20 5.51
C GLU A 98 11.11 -10.26 4.63
N ARG A 99 11.90 -9.87 3.63
CA ARG A 99 12.50 -10.79 2.62
C ARG A 99 13.19 -12.06 3.17
N ASN A 100 13.72 -12.01 4.40
CA ASN A 100 14.43 -13.10 5.05
C ASN A 100 13.59 -13.86 6.10
N GLU A 101 12.31 -13.54 6.23
CA GLU A 101 11.39 -14.16 7.17
C GLU A 101 10.56 -15.29 6.51
N PRO A 102 10.05 -16.26 7.29
CA PRO A 102 9.13 -17.27 6.78
C PRO A 102 7.92 -16.64 6.07
N CYS A 103 7.48 -17.24 4.95
CA CYS A 103 6.42 -16.74 4.07
C CYS A 103 6.70 -15.47 3.25
N ALA A 104 7.91 -14.90 3.29
CA ALA A 104 8.19 -13.67 2.54
C ALA A 104 8.03 -13.83 1.02
N SER A 105 8.54 -14.94 0.46
CA SER A 105 8.40 -15.26 -0.96
C SER A 105 6.94 -15.40 -1.38
N GLU A 106 6.13 -16.05 -0.55
CA GLU A 106 4.72 -16.30 -0.79
C GLU A 106 3.92 -14.99 -0.71
N ALA A 107 4.22 -14.12 0.24
CA ALA A 107 3.61 -12.79 0.33
C ALA A 107 3.95 -11.92 -0.89
N ALA A 108 5.23 -11.87 -1.30
CA ALA A 108 5.64 -11.13 -2.49
C ALA A 108 5.00 -11.69 -3.78
N ALA A 109 4.95 -13.01 -3.94
CA ALA A 109 4.31 -13.65 -5.09
C ALA A 109 2.79 -13.41 -5.12
N PHE A 110 2.14 -13.41 -3.94
CA PHE A 110 0.73 -13.07 -3.82
C PHE A 110 0.46 -11.66 -4.33
N THR A 111 1.22 -10.68 -3.83
CA THR A 111 1.08 -9.27 -4.24
C THR A 111 1.35 -9.07 -5.73
N ARG A 112 2.39 -9.72 -6.28
CA ARG A 112 2.68 -9.64 -7.73
C ARG A 112 1.51 -10.15 -8.56
N THR A 113 0.97 -11.30 -8.20
CA THR A 113 -0.18 -11.90 -8.91
C THR A 113 -1.43 -11.03 -8.77
N PHE A 114 -1.66 -10.47 -7.59
CA PHE A 114 -2.83 -9.66 -7.30
C PHE A 114 -2.85 -8.34 -8.09
N LEU A 115 -1.67 -7.76 -8.36
CA LEU A 115 -1.52 -6.47 -9.04
C LEU A 115 -1.10 -6.60 -10.52
N ASP A 116 -1.17 -7.79 -11.12
CA ASP A 116 -0.67 -8.05 -12.48
C ASP A 116 -1.42 -7.23 -13.55
N GLY A 117 -2.71 -7.01 -13.37
CA GLY A 117 -3.55 -6.14 -14.22
C GLY A 117 -3.36 -4.64 -13.98
N GLY A 118 -2.48 -4.27 -13.04
CA GLY A 118 -2.36 -2.90 -12.54
C GLY A 118 -3.30 -2.64 -11.36
N PHE A 119 -3.17 -1.47 -10.77
CA PHE A 119 -3.83 -1.14 -9.51
C PHE A 119 -4.18 0.34 -9.38
N THR A 120 -5.07 0.63 -8.44
CA THR A 120 -5.37 1.97 -7.96
C THR A 120 -5.05 2.09 -6.48
N VAL A 121 -4.90 3.31 -5.99
CA VAL A 121 -4.50 3.59 -4.61
C VAL A 121 -5.45 4.61 -3.98
N ASP A 122 -5.78 4.38 -2.72
CA ASP A 122 -6.38 5.37 -1.82
C ASP A 122 -5.32 5.72 -0.75
N ALA A 123 -4.51 6.72 -1.07
CA ALA A 123 -3.43 7.19 -0.22
C ALA A 123 -3.96 8.12 0.88
N TYR A 124 -3.57 7.86 2.13
CA TYR A 124 -4.10 8.61 3.27
C TYR A 124 -3.05 9.05 4.30
N SER A 125 -1.81 8.57 4.18
CA SER A 125 -0.72 8.97 5.09
C SER A 125 0.66 8.87 4.45
N THR A 126 1.67 9.18 5.24
CA THR A 126 3.09 8.98 4.92
C THR A 126 3.80 8.47 6.17
N ASP A 127 4.61 7.42 6.01
CA ASP A 127 5.37 6.89 7.14
C ASP A 127 6.67 7.68 7.41
N THR A 128 7.40 7.32 8.46
CA THR A 128 8.65 7.98 8.84
C THR A 128 9.79 7.81 7.84
N TYR A 129 9.65 6.89 6.89
CA TYR A 129 10.62 6.65 5.82
C TYR A 129 10.27 7.41 4.54
N GLY A 130 9.16 8.16 4.53
CA GLY A 130 8.69 8.94 3.39
C GLY A 130 7.87 8.13 2.38
N ARG A 131 7.46 6.91 2.70
CA ARG A 131 6.63 6.08 1.82
C ARG A 131 5.17 6.49 1.94
N THR A 132 4.45 6.48 0.81
CA THR A 132 3.01 6.76 0.78
C THR A 132 2.24 5.58 1.35
N VAL A 133 1.51 5.79 2.44
CA VAL A 133 0.68 4.76 3.07
C VAL A 133 -0.70 4.76 2.44
N ALA A 134 -1.11 3.62 1.91
CA ALA A 134 -2.33 3.52 1.11
C ALA A 134 -3.12 2.23 1.34
N GLU A 135 -4.41 2.28 1.04
CA GLU A 135 -5.14 1.11 0.60
C GLU A 135 -4.93 0.92 -0.90
N VAL A 136 -4.68 -0.31 -1.34
CA VAL A 136 -4.38 -0.62 -2.74
C VAL A 136 -5.42 -1.59 -3.28
N PHE A 137 -5.92 -1.31 -4.48
CA PHE A 137 -6.96 -2.09 -5.13
C PHE A 137 -6.49 -2.61 -6.49
N ASP A 138 -6.81 -3.87 -6.80
CA ASP A 138 -6.63 -4.39 -8.17
C ASP A 138 -7.54 -3.65 -9.18
N GLU A 139 -7.37 -3.96 -10.46
CA GLU A 139 -8.20 -3.43 -11.56
C GLU A 139 -9.72 -3.68 -11.38
N THR A 140 -10.10 -4.63 -10.51
CA THR A 140 -11.50 -4.97 -10.22
C THR A 140 -12.04 -4.29 -8.96
N GLY A 141 -11.22 -3.49 -8.27
CA GLY A 141 -11.58 -2.80 -7.04
C GLY A 141 -11.46 -3.65 -5.76
N LYS A 142 -10.75 -4.78 -5.79
CA LYS A 142 -10.51 -5.59 -4.58
C LYS A 142 -9.29 -5.10 -3.84
N SER A 143 -9.43 -4.96 -2.53
CA SER A 143 -8.36 -4.52 -1.63
C SER A 143 -7.28 -5.59 -1.42
N LEU A 144 -6.05 -5.28 -1.83
CA LEU A 144 -4.87 -6.09 -1.55
C LEU A 144 -4.63 -6.22 -0.04
N ASN A 145 -4.83 -5.13 0.72
CA ASN A 145 -4.62 -5.10 2.17
C ASN A 145 -5.48 -6.17 2.86
N VAL A 146 -6.77 -6.20 2.52
CA VAL A 146 -7.73 -7.18 3.06
C VAL A 146 -7.40 -8.59 2.56
N ALA A 147 -6.97 -8.73 1.30
CA ALA A 147 -6.63 -10.02 0.72
C ALA A 147 -5.40 -10.67 1.39
N LEU A 148 -4.35 -9.90 1.67
CA LEU A 148 -3.16 -10.36 2.41
C LEU A 148 -3.47 -10.72 3.87
N ALA A 149 -4.30 -9.93 4.54
CA ALA A 149 -4.76 -10.25 5.89
C ALA A 149 -5.56 -11.56 5.91
N LYS A 150 -6.50 -11.73 4.97
CA LYS A 150 -7.35 -12.93 4.89
C LYS A 150 -6.57 -14.17 4.47
N SER A 151 -5.54 -14.05 3.63
CA SER A 151 -4.67 -15.17 3.25
C SER A 151 -3.77 -15.64 4.39
N GLY A 152 -3.70 -14.86 5.47
CA GLY A 152 -2.73 -15.06 6.53
C GLY A 152 -1.31 -14.86 6.03
N LEU A 153 -1.06 -14.08 4.98
CA LEU A 153 0.30 -13.67 4.60
C LEU A 153 0.67 -12.30 5.19
N GLY A 154 -0.31 -11.54 5.68
CA GLY A 154 -0.12 -10.33 6.47
C GLY A 154 -0.59 -10.47 7.92
N ASP A 155 -0.02 -9.66 8.82
CA ASP A 155 -0.47 -9.44 10.20
C ASP A 155 -0.84 -7.96 10.44
N GLY A 156 -1.33 -7.64 11.64
CA GLY A 156 -1.80 -6.29 12.01
C GLY A 156 -0.78 -5.45 12.78
N ARG A 157 0.54 -5.69 12.67
CA ARG A 157 1.57 -5.01 13.49
C ARG A 157 1.48 -3.47 13.48
N TYR A 158 1.04 -2.88 12.37
CA TYR A 158 0.87 -1.43 12.20
C TYR A 158 -0.58 -0.95 12.27
N LEU A 159 -1.49 -1.82 12.66
CA LEU A 159 -2.91 -1.50 12.67
C LEU A 159 -3.19 -0.33 13.64
N GLU A 160 -2.64 -0.33 14.84
CA GLU A 160 -2.90 0.76 15.79
C GLU A 160 -2.35 2.12 15.34
N GLN A 161 -1.22 2.14 14.62
CA GLN A 161 -0.55 3.38 14.23
C GLN A 161 -1.40 4.21 13.24
N PHE A 162 -2.02 3.56 12.27
CA PHE A 162 -2.69 4.26 11.16
C PHE A 162 -4.22 4.13 11.19
N ARG A 163 -4.79 3.38 12.15
CA ARG A 163 -6.22 3.02 12.12
C ARG A 163 -7.13 4.22 12.31
N SER A 164 -6.68 5.24 13.04
CA SER A 164 -7.41 6.50 13.16
C SER A 164 -7.54 7.23 11.82
N GLU A 165 -6.56 7.04 10.92
CA GLU A 165 -6.50 7.69 9.61
C GLU A 165 -7.35 6.95 8.56
N ASN A 166 -7.49 5.64 8.69
CA ASN A 166 -8.42 4.84 7.88
C ASN A 166 -9.23 3.83 8.72
N PRO A 167 -10.26 4.30 9.46
CA PRO A 167 -11.02 3.46 10.37
C PRO A 167 -11.88 2.42 9.66
N ASP A 168 -12.24 2.64 8.39
CA ASP A 168 -12.99 1.66 7.62
C ASP A 168 -12.14 0.47 7.21
N LEU A 169 -10.95 0.72 6.64
CA LEU A 169 -9.98 -0.33 6.37
C LEU A 169 -9.62 -1.09 7.64
N GLY A 170 -9.42 -0.38 8.76
CA GLY A 170 -9.18 -1.00 10.07
C GLY A 170 -10.25 -2.04 10.44
N ARG A 171 -11.55 -1.69 10.34
CA ARG A 171 -12.65 -2.63 10.62
C ARG A 171 -12.67 -3.83 9.65
N ARG A 172 -12.34 -3.62 8.37
CA ARG A 172 -12.27 -4.71 7.39
C ARG A 172 -11.10 -5.65 7.68
N LEU A 173 -9.96 -5.12 8.09
CA LEU A 173 -8.79 -5.89 8.47
C LEU A 173 -9.01 -6.69 9.75
N ASP A 174 -9.69 -6.16 10.77
CA ASP A 174 -10.02 -6.95 11.96
C ASP A 174 -10.79 -8.23 11.59
N ARG A 175 -11.80 -8.10 10.72
CA ARG A 175 -12.58 -9.25 10.25
C ARG A 175 -11.73 -10.22 9.43
N ALA A 176 -10.86 -9.70 8.57
CA ALA A 176 -9.98 -10.50 7.74
C ALA A 176 -8.95 -11.27 8.59
N LEU A 177 -8.30 -10.60 9.54
CA LEU A 177 -7.32 -11.19 10.46
C LEU A 177 -7.98 -12.23 11.39
N ALA A 178 -9.19 -11.96 11.89
CA ALA A 178 -9.93 -12.91 12.73
C ALA A 178 -10.33 -14.20 11.99
N SER A 179 -10.44 -14.15 10.66
CA SER A 179 -10.81 -15.27 9.79
C SER A 179 -9.66 -15.74 8.88
N ALA A 180 -8.43 -15.32 9.17
CA ALA A 180 -7.28 -15.53 8.31
C ALA A 180 -6.99 -17.02 8.11
N ALA A 181 -6.61 -17.36 6.88
CA ALA A 181 -6.07 -18.68 6.57
C ALA A 181 -4.73 -18.91 7.29
N LYS A 182 -4.32 -20.18 7.38
CA LYS A 182 -3.03 -20.59 7.96
C LYS A 182 -2.17 -21.17 6.85
N PRO A 183 -1.44 -20.34 6.09
CA PRO A 183 -0.69 -20.84 4.94
C PRO A 183 0.41 -21.81 5.39
N GLY A 184 0.70 -22.81 4.56
CA GLY A 184 1.66 -23.87 4.87
C GLY A 184 3.06 -23.34 5.18
N CYS A 185 3.46 -22.22 4.57
CA CYS A 185 4.74 -21.55 4.81
C CYS A 185 4.90 -21.01 6.25
N ARG A 186 3.79 -20.82 6.99
CA ARG A 186 3.81 -20.40 8.41
C ARG A 186 3.99 -21.57 9.37
N LYS A 187 3.82 -22.81 8.90
CA LYS A 187 4.34 -23.95 9.67
C LYS A 187 5.82 -23.65 9.79
N ALA A 188 6.34 -23.65 11.02
CA ALA A 188 7.74 -23.43 11.27
C ALA A 188 8.51 -24.23 10.21
N ALA A 189 9.13 -23.52 9.26
CA ALA A 189 10.31 -24.07 8.64
C ALA A 189 11.13 -24.50 9.85
N ALA A 190 11.40 -25.80 10.00
CA ALA A 190 12.45 -26.26 10.92
C ALA A 190 13.53 -25.23 10.78
N PRO A 191 13.88 -24.50 11.87
CA PRO A 191 14.49 -23.18 11.79
C PRO A 191 15.46 -23.28 10.65
N VAL A 192 15.20 -22.56 9.53
CA VAL A 192 16.26 -22.36 8.55
C VAL A 192 17.39 -21.99 9.46
N PRO A 193 18.46 -22.80 9.56
CA PRO A 193 19.53 -22.45 10.46
C PRO A 193 19.76 -21.01 10.07
N LEU A 194 19.58 -20.07 11.01
CA LEU A 194 20.26 -18.79 10.88
C LEU A 194 21.63 -19.27 10.48
N VAL A 195 22.01 -19.04 9.22
CA VAL A 195 23.25 -19.58 8.68
C VAL A 195 24.22 -19.22 9.77
N SER A 196 24.66 -20.26 10.50
CA SER A 196 25.43 -20.05 11.72
C SER A 196 26.55 -19.22 11.20
N LYS A 197 26.66 -17.94 11.67
CA LYS A 197 27.60 -16.94 11.15
C LYS A 197 28.72 -17.69 10.46
N PRO A 198 28.82 -17.71 9.12
CA PRO A 198 29.60 -18.72 8.44
C PRO A 198 30.96 -18.78 9.14
N LYS A 199 31.30 -19.90 9.79
CA LYS A 199 32.69 -20.14 10.15
C LYS A 199 33.42 -19.94 8.83
N PRO A 200 34.39 -19.00 8.74
CA PRO A 200 34.89 -18.51 7.47
C PRO A 200 35.40 -19.71 6.68
N LYS A 201 34.56 -20.22 5.77
CA LYS A 201 35.01 -21.13 4.73
C LYS A 201 35.68 -20.24 3.71
N PRO A 202 36.88 -20.62 3.25
CA PRO A 202 37.69 -19.78 2.38
C PRO A 202 36.85 -19.36 1.19
N LYS A 203 36.82 -18.04 0.93
CA LYS A 203 36.13 -17.42 -0.20
C LYS A 203 36.42 -18.25 -1.44
N ALA A 204 35.39 -18.88 -2.01
CA ALA A 204 35.47 -19.37 -3.37
C ALA A 204 35.72 -18.15 -4.25
N LYS A 205 36.84 -18.16 -4.97
CA LYS A 205 37.26 -17.10 -5.89
C LYS A 205 36.11 -16.78 -6.86
N PRO A 206 35.68 -15.51 -6.98
CA PRO A 206 34.89 -15.09 -8.12
C PRO A 206 35.70 -15.34 -9.40
N ALA A 207 35.06 -15.91 -10.42
CA ALA A 207 35.65 -16.01 -11.73
C ALA A 207 35.82 -14.60 -12.33
N LYS A 208 37.08 -14.13 -12.33
CA LYS A 208 37.74 -13.12 -13.18
C LYS A 208 36.86 -12.26 -14.12
N ALA A 209 36.01 -11.40 -13.57
CA ALA A 209 35.61 -10.18 -14.26
C ALA A 209 36.32 -9.01 -13.55
N CYS A 210 37.21 -8.34 -14.27
CA CYS A 210 38.01 -7.23 -13.75
C CYS A 210 37.25 -5.93 -13.99
N MET A 211 37.20 -5.05 -12.98
CA MET A 211 36.78 -3.68 -13.21
C MET A 211 37.78 -3.03 -14.17
N ALA A 212 37.29 -2.49 -15.28
CA ALA A 212 38.12 -1.77 -16.22
C ALA A 212 38.59 -0.45 -15.58
N GLY A 213 39.80 -0.01 -15.92
CA GLY A 213 40.36 1.25 -15.41
C GLY A 213 41.33 1.11 -14.23
N TYR A 214 41.67 -0.12 -13.82
CA TYR A 214 42.64 -0.37 -12.75
C TYR A 214 43.64 -1.46 -13.10
N SER A 215 44.87 -1.31 -12.59
CA SER A 215 45.93 -2.31 -12.62
C SER A 215 46.60 -2.40 -11.24
N PRO A 216 46.63 -3.57 -10.57
CA PRO A 216 46.14 -4.88 -11.02
C PRO A 216 44.61 -4.98 -11.05
N CYS A 217 44.10 -6.10 -11.59
CA CYS A 217 42.67 -6.40 -11.69
C CYS A 217 41.94 -6.25 -10.34
N LEU A 218 41.00 -5.31 -10.27
CA LEU A 218 40.10 -5.12 -9.13
C LEU A 218 38.78 -5.87 -9.32
N PRO A 219 38.17 -6.38 -8.24
CA PRO A 219 36.88 -7.07 -8.32
C PRO A 219 35.76 -6.10 -8.69
N ILE A 220 34.80 -6.56 -9.50
CA ILE A 220 33.57 -5.80 -9.77
C ILE A 220 32.62 -5.93 -8.57
N VAL A 221 32.62 -4.92 -7.72
CA VAL A 221 31.74 -4.76 -6.55
C VAL A 221 31.07 -3.39 -6.58
N ALA A 222 30.06 -3.19 -5.74
CA ALA A 222 29.32 -1.93 -5.65
C ALA A 222 30.14 -0.80 -4.99
N ASP A 223 31.00 -1.15 -4.03
CA ASP A 223 31.88 -0.23 -3.34
C ASP A 223 33.21 -0.96 -3.04
N LEU A 224 34.32 -0.25 -3.21
CA LEU A 224 35.67 -0.75 -2.96
C LEU A 224 36.51 0.42 -2.45
N ASN A 225 37.07 0.30 -1.25
CA ASN A 225 37.87 1.34 -0.63
C ASN A 225 39.31 0.87 -0.40
N CYS A 226 40.25 1.81 -0.24
CA CYS A 226 41.67 1.49 -0.03
C CYS A 226 41.99 0.52 1.12
N PRO A 227 41.29 0.58 2.27
CA PRO A 227 41.48 -0.42 3.34
C PRO A 227 41.14 -1.87 2.91
N ASP A 228 40.24 -2.06 1.94
CA ASP A 228 39.85 -3.38 1.44
C ASP A 228 40.86 -3.95 0.43
N ILE A 229 41.58 -3.07 -0.26
CA ILE A 229 42.60 -3.42 -1.28
C ILE A 229 43.93 -3.74 -0.61
N GLY A 230 44.35 -2.89 0.35
CA GLY A 230 45.55 -3.12 1.16
C GLY A 230 46.88 -2.97 0.41
N HIS A 231 46.87 -2.41 -0.80
CA HIS A 231 48.05 -2.06 -1.59
C HIS A 231 47.73 -0.94 -2.59
N PRO A 232 48.74 -0.20 -3.09
CA PRO A 232 48.54 0.78 -4.16
C PRO A 232 47.98 0.13 -5.43
N VAL A 233 47.23 0.92 -6.19
CA VAL A 233 46.63 0.52 -7.47
C VAL A 233 46.87 1.60 -8.51
N GLN A 234 47.17 1.22 -9.74
CA GLN A 234 47.29 2.19 -10.83
C GLN A 234 45.92 2.41 -11.45
N VAL A 235 45.52 3.67 -11.59
CA VAL A 235 44.29 4.06 -12.30
C VAL A 235 44.62 4.25 -13.77
N THR A 236 44.18 3.32 -14.61
CA THR A 236 44.51 3.24 -16.04
C THR A 236 43.36 3.70 -16.94
N GLY A 237 42.28 4.22 -16.36
CA GLY A 237 41.06 4.63 -17.06
C GLY A 237 40.10 5.36 -16.14
N SER A 238 38.78 5.11 -16.28
CA SER A 238 37.78 5.68 -15.37
C SER A 238 38.00 5.19 -13.94
N ASP A 239 37.78 6.08 -12.96
CA ASP A 239 37.89 5.78 -11.52
C ASP A 239 36.51 5.67 -10.84
N PRO A 240 35.69 4.63 -11.13
CA PRO A 240 34.37 4.47 -10.52
C PRO A 240 34.40 4.27 -9.01
N TYR A 241 35.50 3.74 -8.47
CA TYR A 241 35.71 3.55 -7.03
C TYR A 241 36.32 4.77 -6.34
N ARG A 242 36.68 5.82 -7.09
CA ARG A 242 37.20 7.09 -6.56
C ARG A 242 38.46 6.89 -5.70
N LEU A 243 39.33 5.97 -6.11
CA LEU A 243 40.55 5.57 -5.39
C LEU A 243 41.70 6.56 -5.60
N ASP A 244 41.71 7.29 -6.72
CA ASP A 244 42.70 8.30 -7.07
C ASP A 244 42.05 9.68 -6.94
N ARG A 245 42.09 10.23 -5.73
CA ARG A 245 41.39 11.46 -5.39
C ARG A 245 42.09 12.70 -5.95
N ASP A 246 43.41 12.65 -6.05
CA ASP A 246 44.30 13.70 -6.52
C ASP A 246 44.62 13.62 -8.02
N HIS A 247 44.15 12.58 -8.70
CA HIS A 247 44.21 12.36 -10.14
C HIS A 247 45.66 12.24 -10.67
N ASP A 248 46.54 11.66 -9.87
CA ASP A 248 47.95 11.48 -10.24
C ASP A 248 48.22 10.13 -10.96
N GLY A 249 47.18 9.30 -11.11
CA GLY A 249 47.23 7.98 -11.73
C GLY A 249 47.50 6.84 -10.74
N THR A 250 47.64 7.14 -9.45
CA THR A 250 47.88 6.19 -8.36
C THR A 250 46.77 6.28 -7.33
N GLY A 251 46.02 5.20 -7.15
CA GLY A 251 45.05 5.05 -6.09
C GLY A 251 45.64 4.35 -4.87
N CYS A 252 45.13 4.72 -3.69
CA CYS A 252 45.48 4.08 -2.42
C CYS A 252 46.96 4.13 -2.02
N ASP A 253 47.58 5.30 -2.20
CA ASP A 253 48.90 5.63 -1.66
C ASP A 253 48.87 5.89 -0.13
#